data_AF-A0A3E1QBR4-F1
#
_entry.id   AF-A0A3E1QBR4-F1
#
_cell.length_a   1.000
_cell.length_b   1.000
_cell.length_c   1.000
_cell.angle_alpha   90.00
_cell.angle_beta   90.00
_cell.angle_gamma   90.00
#
_symmetry.space_group_name_H-M   'P 1'
#
loop_
_entity.id
_entity.type
_entity.pdbx_description
1 polymer ?
#
loop_
_entity_poly.entity_id
_entity_poly.type
_entity_poly.pdbx_seq_one_letter_code
_entity_poly.pdbx_strand_id
1 'polypeptide(L)'
;MCRFPIRFLKCKKMLLPNLYQVIEKKVIDADAVSVTVAVNKNHRVFEGHFPNNPVMPGVCMLQIIKELSEEHLETSLFLQKTSNVKFTAVMNPQIQSNLTVNLSFIREEDSIKIKNTSTFPDGTVVLKCNAIFVETNRVHENG
;
A
#
# COMPACT_ATOMS: atom_id res chain seq x y z
N MET A 1 -0.93 -29.13 8.71
CA MET A 1 -2.06 -28.17 8.59
C MET A 1 -1.81 -27.02 9.55
N CYS A 2 -1.02 -26.02 9.15
CA CYS A 2 -0.76 -24.85 9.99
C CYS A 2 -1.76 -23.74 9.65
N ARG A 3 -2.88 -23.71 10.37
CA ARG A 3 -3.73 -22.52 10.45
C ARG A 3 -3.06 -21.56 11.41
N PHE A 4 -2.30 -20.59 10.90
CA PHE A 4 -1.96 -19.43 11.72
C PHE A 4 -3.23 -18.62 11.95
N PRO A 5 -3.60 -18.30 13.20
CA PRO A 5 -4.72 -17.42 13.46
C PRO A 5 -4.37 -16.04 12.92
N ILE A 6 -5.30 -15.45 12.18
CA ILE A 6 -5.26 -14.05 11.74
C ILE A 6 -5.25 -13.22 13.02
N ARG A 7 -4.06 -12.93 13.55
CA ARG A 7 -3.87 -11.92 14.59
C ARG A 7 -4.18 -10.59 13.91
N PHE A 8 -5.42 -10.14 14.05
CA PHE A 8 -5.77 -8.73 13.92
C PHE A 8 -4.91 -7.97 14.95
N LEU A 9 -3.75 -7.50 14.49
CA LEU A 9 -2.86 -6.68 15.29
C LEU A 9 -3.56 -5.36 15.58
N LYS A 10 -3.62 -5.04 16.87
CA LYS A 10 -4.12 -3.82 17.50
C LYS A 10 -4.11 -2.60 16.58
N CYS A 11 -5.30 -2.04 16.34
CA CYS A 11 -5.61 -0.64 15.99
C CYS A 11 -4.42 0.18 15.50
N LYS A 12 -3.85 -0.19 14.35
CA LYS A 12 -2.99 0.70 13.62
C LYS A 12 -3.90 1.74 13.00
N LYS A 13 -3.86 2.97 13.49
CA LYS A 13 -4.68 4.07 12.95
C LYS A 13 -4.23 4.32 11.50
N MET A 14 -4.99 3.81 10.54
CA MET A 14 -4.79 4.05 9.11
C MET A 14 -4.88 5.56 8.85
N LEU A 15 -4.01 6.09 7.99
CA LEU A 15 -3.99 7.53 7.72
C LEU A 15 -5.26 7.97 6.98
N LEU A 16 -5.74 7.12 6.08
CA LEU A 16 -6.96 7.32 5.30
C LEU A 16 -7.94 6.18 5.60
N PRO A 17 -8.76 6.31 6.67
CA PRO A 17 -9.63 5.23 7.11
C PRO A 17 -10.65 4.88 6.02
N ASN A 18 -10.84 3.58 5.77
CA ASN A 18 -11.77 3.03 4.78
C ASN A 18 -11.43 3.39 3.31
N LEU A 19 -10.19 3.77 2.99
CA LEU A 19 -9.75 3.98 1.60
C LEU A 19 -9.74 2.68 0.79
N TYR A 20 -9.29 1.59 1.41
CA TYR A 20 -9.23 0.27 0.79
C TYR A 20 -9.48 -0.82 1.83
N GLN A 21 -9.73 -2.03 1.34
CA GLN A 21 -9.76 -3.25 2.12
C GLN A 21 -8.82 -4.29 1.52
N VAL A 22 -8.17 -5.08 2.36
CA VAL A 22 -7.38 -6.24 1.91
C VAL A 22 -8.34 -7.39 1.59
N ILE A 23 -8.28 -7.89 0.36
CA ILE A 23 -9.07 -9.04 -0.11
C ILE A 23 -8.28 -10.33 0.08
N GLU A 24 -6.99 -10.29 -0.28
CA GLU A 24 -6.12 -11.46 -0.22
C GLU A 24 -4.69 -11.00 0.08
N LYS A 25 -3.99 -11.75 0.93
CA LYS A 25 -2.56 -11.57 1.19
C LYS A 25 -1.84 -12.89 0.95
N LYS A 26 -0.86 -12.87 0.06
CA LYS A 26 0.01 -14.00 -0.29
C LYS A 26 1.44 -13.64 0.11
N VAL A 27 1.93 -14.26 1.18
CA VAL A 27 3.34 -14.18 1.56
C VAL A 27 4.13 -15.10 0.63
N ILE A 28 5.06 -14.53 -0.14
CA ILE A 28 5.91 -15.28 -1.07
C ILE A 28 7.11 -15.83 -0.29
N ASP A 29 7.77 -14.94 0.46
CA ASP A 29 8.86 -15.26 1.41
C ASP A 29 8.95 -14.18 2.51
N ALA A 30 10.01 -14.18 3.30
CA ALA A 30 10.21 -13.19 4.37
C ALA A 30 10.32 -11.75 3.86
N ASP A 31 10.85 -11.57 2.64
CA ASP A 31 11.19 -10.30 2.01
C ASP A 31 10.31 -10.00 0.79
N ALA A 32 9.23 -10.76 0.57
CA ALA A 32 8.30 -10.52 -0.52
C ALA A 32 6.85 -10.88 -0.18
N VAL A 33 5.92 -9.99 -0.52
CA VAL A 33 4.48 -10.17 -0.34
C VAL A 33 3.69 -9.64 -1.53
N SER A 34 2.61 -10.34 -1.87
CA SER A 34 1.62 -9.92 -2.86
C SER A 34 0.27 -9.74 -2.18
N VAL A 35 -0.32 -8.55 -2.29
CA VAL A 35 -1.57 -8.21 -1.61
C VAL A 35 -2.58 -7.70 -2.62
N THR A 36 -3.75 -8.33 -2.66
CA THR A 36 -4.89 -7.83 -3.43
C THR A 36 -5.72 -6.92 -2.53
N VAL A 37 -5.89 -5.68 -2.95
CA VAL A 37 -6.73 -4.68 -2.27
C VAL A 37 -7.91 -4.27 -3.14
N ALA A 38 -9.06 -4.01 -2.52
CA ALA A 38 -10.20 -3.39 -3.16
C ALA A 38 -10.34 -1.96 -2.64
N VAL A 39 -10.23 -0.98 -3.54
CA VAL A 39 -10.38 0.44 -3.23
C VAL A 39 -11.85 0.80 -3.07
N ASN A 40 -12.17 1.55 -2.02
CA ASN A 40 -13.49 2.05 -1.76
C ASN A 40 -13.79 3.25 -2.67
N LYS A 41 -14.52 3.02 -3.77
CA LYS A 41 -14.93 4.07 -4.71
C LYS A 41 -15.75 5.21 -4.09
N ASN A 42 -16.37 4.99 -2.93
CA ASN A 42 -17.18 5.98 -2.22
C ASN A 42 -16.36 6.76 -1.18
N HIS A 43 -15.04 6.60 -1.14
CA HIS A 43 -14.19 7.31 -0.19
C HIS A 43 -14.11 8.80 -0.54
N ARG A 44 -14.24 9.68 0.47
CA ARG A 44 -14.26 11.15 0.31
C ARG A 44 -13.09 11.74 -0.48
N VAL A 45 -11.94 11.06 -0.52
CA VAL A 45 -10.77 11.49 -1.29
C VAL A 45 -11.08 11.69 -2.78
N PHE A 46 -12.05 10.92 -3.30
CA PHE A 46 -12.47 10.97 -4.69
C PHE A 46 -13.42 12.12 -5.00
N GLU A 47 -14.05 12.74 -4.00
CA GLU A 47 -14.89 13.93 -4.18
C GLU A 47 -14.06 15.10 -4.73
N GLY A 48 -12.80 15.22 -4.29
CA GLY A 48 -11.87 16.23 -4.78
C GLY A 48 -10.97 15.79 -5.94
N HIS A 49 -11.06 14.54 -6.40
CA HIS A 49 -10.03 13.96 -7.26
C HIS A 49 -10.62 12.96 -8.27
N PHE A 50 -11.23 13.37 -9.37
CA PHE A 50 -11.75 14.71 -9.68
C PHE A 50 -13.30 14.64 -9.65
N PRO A 51 -14.02 15.73 -9.38
CA PRO A 51 -15.48 15.73 -9.45
C PRO A 51 -15.97 15.13 -10.78
N ASN A 52 -16.89 14.16 -10.72
CA ASN A 52 -17.44 13.40 -11.86
C ASN A 52 -16.46 12.49 -12.63
N ASN A 53 -15.16 12.49 -12.31
CA ASN A 53 -14.19 11.54 -12.87
C ASN A 53 -13.16 11.15 -11.79
N PRO A 54 -13.52 10.24 -10.88
CA PRO A 54 -12.67 9.91 -9.74
C PRO A 54 -11.42 9.16 -10.20
N VAL A 55 -10.26 9.63 -9.75
CA VAL A 55 -8.93 9.11 -10.03
C VAL A 55 -8.16 9.01 -8.72
N MET A 56 -7.58 7.84 -8.46
CA MET A 56 -6.72 7.61 -7.30
C MET A 56 -5.53 8.57 -7.27
N PRO A 57 -5.39 9.40 -6.22
CA PRO A 57 -4.21 10.23 -6.05
C PRO A 57 -2.96 9.35 -5.87
N GLY A 58 -1.85 9.73 -6.50
CA GLY A 58 -0.60 8.95 -6.41
C GLY A 58 -0.08 8.80 -4.98
N VAL A 59 -0.26 9.83 -4.14
CA VAL A 59 0.10 9.79 -2.72
C VAL A 59 -0.71 8.76 -1.92
N CYS A 60 -1.95 8.47 -2.31
CA CYS A 60 -2.76 7.45 -1.68
C CYS A 60 -2.22 6.04 -1.99
N MET A 61 -1.69 5.81 -3.19
CA MET A 61 -1.01 4.54 -3.51
C MET A 61 0.27 4.36 -2.70
N LEU A 62 1.05 5.44 -2.49
CA LEU A 62 2.23 5.39 -1.61
C LEU A 62 1.83 5.09 -0.16
N GLN A 63 0.71 5.62 0.30
CA GLN A 63 0.18 5.31 1.62
C GLN A 63 -0.21 3.84 1.76
N ILE A 64 -0.88 3.25 0.76
CA ILE A 64 -1.18 1.80 0.73
C ILE A 64 0.12 0.98 0.79
N ILE A 65 1.13 1.35 0.00
CA ILE A 65 2.44 0.67 0.03
C ILE A 65 3.03 0.71 1.43
N LYS A 66 3.05 1.88 2.09
CA LYS A 66 3.54 2.03 3.46
C LYS A 66 2.78 1.12 4.42
N GLU A 67 1.45 1.21 4.46
CA GLU A 67 0.62 0.48 5.41
C GLU A 67 0.77 -1.03 5.26
N LEU A 68 0.78 -1.54 4.03
CA LEU A 68 0.99 -2.96 3.73
C LEU A 68 2.41 -3.42 4.09
N SER A 69 3.41 -2.58 3.84
CA SER A 69 4.81 -2.88 4.20
C SER A 69 4.98 -2.99 5.71
N GLU A 70 4.41 -2.05 6.45
CA GLU A 70 4.49 -2.07 7.90
C GLU A 70 3.69 -3.23 8.52
N GLU A 71 2.57 -3.63 7.90
CA GLU A 71 1.82 -4.81 8.33
C GLU A 71 2.63 -6.10 8.11
N HIS A 72 3.34 -6.21 6.99
CA HIS A 72 4.19 -7.37 6.68
C HIS A 72 5.44 -7.43 7.55
N LEU A 73 6.09 -6.29 7.79
CA LEU A 73 7.34 -6.21 8.55
C LEU A 73 7.12 -6.07 10.07
N GLU A 74 5.87 -5.92 10.51
CA GLU A 74 5.49 -5.69 11.91
C GLU A 74 6.23 -4.52 12.59
N THR A 75 6.68 -3.53 11.82
CA THR A 75 7.39 -2.34 12.29
C THR A 75 6.75 -1.06 11.73
N SER A 76 6.96 0.06 12.42
CA SER A 76 6.52 1.36 11.90
C SER A 76 7.59 1.96 11.01
N LEU A 77 7.18 2.50 9.87
CA LEU A 77 8.08 3.00 8.83
C LEU A 77 7.85 4.49 8.61
N PHE A 78 8.92 5.22 8.36
CA PHE A 78 8.88 6.60 7.90
C PHE A 78 9.51 6.70 6.51
N LEU A 79 8.78 7.30 5.57
CA LEU A 79 9.26 7.43 4.19
C LEU A 79 10.39 8.46 4.13
N GLN A 80 11.59 8.03 3.80
CA GLN A 80 12.75 8.90 3.65
C GLN A 80 12.87 9.42 2.22
N LYS A 81 12.69 8.54 1.23
CA LYS A 81 12.87 8.88 -0.19
C LYS A 81 12.04 8.00 -1.09
N THR A 82 11.54 8.56 -2.19
CA THR A 82 11.00 7.80 -3.32
C THR A 82 11.84 8.03 -4.58
N SER A 83 11.89 7.03 -5.43
CA SER A 83 12.56 7.06 -6.73
C SER A 83 11.83 6.13 -7.69
N ASN A 84 12.01 6.35 -9.00
CA ASN A 84 11.35 5.56 -10.04
C ASN A 84 9.83 5.45 -9.87
N VAL A 85 9.18 6.49 -9.34
CA VAL A 85 7.72 6.55 -9.19
C VAL A 85 7.12 6.80 -10.57
N LYS A 86 6.48 5.78 -11.14
CA LYS A 86 5.87 5.83 -12.47
C LYS A 86 4.43 5.35 -12.37
N PHE A 87 3.50 6.27 -12.62
CA PHE A 87 2.07 5.97 -12.78
C PHE A 87 1.81 5.70 -14.26
N THR A 88 1.65 4.43 -14.61
CA THR A 88 1.57 3.99 -16.03
C THR A 88 0.15 3.80 -16.52
N ALA A 89 -0.82 3.74 -15.61
CA ALA A 89 -2.25 3.70 -15.94
C ALA A 89 -3.04 4.53 -14.93
N VAL A 90 -4.11 5.16 -15.41
CA VAL A 90 -5.06 5.89 -14.56
C VAL A 90 -5.91 4.87 -13.82
N MET A 91 -5.98 4.98 -12.49
CA MET A 91 -6.85 4.14 -11.67
C MET A 91 -8.11 4.92 -11.30
N ASN A 92 -9.23 4.53 -11.90
CA ASN A 92 -10.57 5.01 -11.55
C ASN A 92 -11.31 3.88 -10.81
N PRO A 93 -11.62 4.06 -9.51
CA PRO A 93 -12.23 3.01 -8.69
C PRO A 93 -13.69 2.70 -9.08
N GLN A 94 -14.34 3.54 -9.89
CA GLN A 94 -15.67 3.25 -10.45
C GLN A 94 -15.61 2.28 -11.63
N ILE A 95 -14.48 2.23 -12.36
CA ILE A 95 -14.26 1.33 -13.48
C ILE A 95 -13.61 0.04 -12.99
N GLN A 96 -12.53 0.16 -12.21
CA GLN A 96 -11.77 -0.95 -11.65
C GLN A 96 -11.29 -0.58 -10.25
N SER A 97 -11.79 -1.27 -9.24
CA SER A 97 -11.45 -1.02 -7.83
C SER A 97 -10.31 -1.88 -7.31
N ASN A 98 -9.99 -2.98 -7.97
CA ASN A 98 -9.05 -3.97 -7.45
C ASN A 98 -7.63 -3.70 -7.95
N LEU A 99 -6.68 -3.80 -7.04
CA LEU A 99 -5.25 -3.68 -7.31
C LEU A 99 -4.49 -4.82 -6.65
N THR A 100 -3.61 -5.46 -7.39
CA THR A 100 -2.60 -6.37 -6.82
C THR A 100 -1.34 -5.56 -6.57
N VAL A 101 -0.95 -5.43 -5.31
CA VAL A 101 0.23 -4.69 -4.83
C VAL A 101 1.32 -5.71 -4.49
N ASN A 102 2.33 -5.80 -5.35
CA ASN A 102 3.50 -6.63 -5.09
C ASN A 102 4.60 -5.77 -4.44
N LEU A 103 5.16 -6.28 -3.34
CA LEU A 103 6.19 -5.61 -2.56
C LEU A 103 7.36 -6.57 -2.35
N SER A 104 8.58 -6.07 -2.57
CA SER A 104 9.81 -6.74 -2.18
C SER A 104 10.65 -5.82 -1.31
N PHE A 105 11.23 -6.37 -0.25
CA PHE A 105 11.95 -5.66 0.80
C PHE A 105 13.44 -6.01 0.73
N ILE A 106 14.30 -5.02 0.92
CA ILE A 106 15.75 -5.20 1.07
C ILE A 106 16.16 -4.41 2.30
N ARG A 107 16.60 -5.11 3.35
CA ARG A 107 17.11 -4.49 4.57
C ARG A 107 18.56 -4.05 4.37
N GLU A 108 18.84 -2.82 4.79
CA GLU A 108 20.18 -2.25 4.91
C GLU A 108 20.42 -1.86 6.37
N GLU A 109 21.61 -1.38 6.73
CA GLU A 109 21.98 -1.09 8.13
C GLU A 109 20.96 -0.18 8.84
N ASP A 110 20.56 0.94 8.20
CA ASP A 110 19.66 1.94 8.80
C ASP A 110 18.36 2.15 8.01
N SER A 111 18.11 1.35 6.96
CA SER A 111 16.96 1.58 6.08
C SER A 111 16.43 0.32 5.44
N ILE A 112 15.19 0.41 4.93
CA ILE A 112 14.52 -0.65 4.19
C ILE A 112 14.15 -0.11 2.82
N LYS A 113 14.74 -0.71 1.78
CA LYS A 113 14.36 -0.45 0.39
C LYS A 113 13.16 -1.31 0.05
N ILE A 114 12.11 -0.67 -0.45
CA ILE A 114 10.85 -1.30 -0.85
C ILE A 114 10.67 -1.06 -2.33
N LYS A 115 10.61 -2.13 -3.11
CA LYS A 115 10.26 -2.08 -4.52
C LYS A 115 8.84 -2.57 -4.69
N ASN A 116 8.03 -1.73 -5.35
CA ASN A 116 6.63 -1.97 -5.61
C ASN A 116 6.38 -2.15 -7.11
N THR A 117 5.48 -3.07 -7.43
CA THR A 117 4.76 -3.10 -8.70
C THR A 117 3.29 -3.41 -8.43
N SER A 118 2.43 -2.43 -8.70
CA SER A 118 0.98 -2.55 -8.58
C SER A 118 0.35 -2.75 -9.95
N THR A 119 -0.56 -3.72 -10.06
CA THR A 119 -1.23 -4.07 -11.32
C THR A 119 -2.75 -4.16 -11.14
N PHE A 120 -3.48 -3.99 -12.24
CA PHE A 120 -4.87 -4.44 -12.32
C PHE A 120 -4.95 -5.96 -12.47
N PRO A 121 -6.15 -6.55 -12.28
CA PRO A 121 -6.36 -7.99 -12.46
C PRO A 121 -6.03 -8.53 -13.85
N ASP A 122 -6.09 -7.67 -14.89
CA ASP A 122 -5.74 -8.00 -16.27
C ASP A 122 -4.21 -7.97 -16.55
N GLY A 123 -3.40 -7.66 -15.54
CA GLY A 123 -1.94 -7.56 -15.64
C GLY A 123 -1.42 -6.17 -16.04
N THR A 124 -2.29 -5.20 -16.32
CA THR A 124 -1.88 -3.82 -16.62
C THR A 124 -1.15 -3.22 -15.42
N VAL A 125 0.06 -2.70 -15.64
CA VAL A 125 0.83 -2.02 -14.59
C VAL A 125 0.23 -0.64 -14.33
N VAL A 126 -0.03 -0.35 -13.06
CA VAL A 126 -0.57 0.93 -12.59
C VAL A 126 0.50 1.79 -11.96
N LEU A 127 1.32 1.19 -11.08
CA LEU A 127 2.39 1.88 -10.37
C LEU A 127 3.66 1.01 -10.34
N LYS A 128 4.79 1.62 -10.64
CA LYS A 128 6.11 1.14 -10.22
C LYS A 128 6.73 2.19 -9.30
N CYS A 129 7.30 1.76 -8.19
CA CYS A 129 7.90 2.67 -7.22
C CYS A 129 9.03 1.98 -6.48
N ASN A 130 10.14 2.69 -6.27
CA ASN A 130 11.16 2.31 -5.30
C ASN A 130 11.10 3.33 -4.17
N ALA A 131 10.92 2.87 -2.94
CA ALA A 131 10.87 3.71 -1.75
C ALA A 131 11.94 3.26 -0.75
N ILE A 132 12.52 4.21 -0.03
CA ILE A 132 13.42 3.97 1.09
C ILE A 132 12.71 4.43 2.34
N PHE A 133 12.54 3.52 3.28
CA PHE A 133 11.95 3.78 4.57
C PHE A 133 12.99 3.60 5.67
N VAL A 134 12.79 4.27 6.78
CA VAL A 134 13.52 4.02 8.03
C VAL A 134 12.52 3.55 9.08
N GLU A 135 12.94 2.65 9.96
CA GLU A 135 12.12 2.25 11.09
C GLU A 135 11.95 3.44 12.04
N THR A 136 10.78 3.57 12.65
CA THR A 136 10.49 4.67 13.57
C THR A 136 9.74 4.19 14.79
N ASN A 137 10.14 4.70 15.96
CA ASN A 137 9.41 4.51 17.21
C ASN A 137 8.28 5.55 17.37
N ARG A 138 8.03 6.39 16.36
CA ARG A 138 6.92 7.33 16.37
C ARG A 138 5.61 6.55 16.25
N VAL A 139 5.03 6.22 17.40
CA VAL A 139 3.59 6.09 17.52
C VAL A 139 3.01 7.40 16.99
N HIS A 140 2.01 7.35 16.12
CA HIS A 140 1.30 8.54 15.68
C HIS A 140 0.69 9.25 16.91
N GLU A 141 1.47 10.09 17.59
CA GLU A 141 1.02 11.04 18.59
C GLU A 141 0.15 12.05 17.85
N ASN A 142 -1.15 11.94 18.07
CA ASN A 142 -2.12 12.87 17.51
C ASN A 142 -2.16 14.11 18.41
N GLY A 143 -2.02 15.28 17.81
CA GLY A 143 -2.79 16.45 18.24
C GLY A 143 -4.26 16.30 17.86
#